data_AF-A0A2N6FBU8-F1
#
_entry.id   AF-A0A2N6FBU8-F1
#
_cell.length_a   1.000
_cell.length_b   1.000
_cell.length_c   1.000
_cell.angle_alpha   90.00
_cell.angle_beta   90.00
_cell.angle_gamma   90.00
#
_symmetry.space_group_name_H-M   'P 1'
#
loop_
_entity.id
_entity.type
_entity.pdbx_description
1 polymer ?
#
loop_
_entity_poly.entity_id
_entity_poly.type
_entity_poly.pdbx_seq_one_letter_code
_entity_poly.pdbx_strand_id
1 'polypeptide(L)'
;MSKENKLERVIASLDISPTDFEIARNRYTAVSNWLEGGEYVSGYETDIYLQGSFRIGTVIRPYRNRQEADYDIDQVCEIIGRETSPRQLKHDVGERLKNNDDYNRMLDDEGRRCWTLIYASAEGRPGFHLDVLPSRPANNHTTHINITHKSQVNYNWRSSNPKGYYQWFKQKNAYSSQFLESQRKSIYESNKHLYKAMDDVPKRLVRTPLQRSIQLMKRHRDVYFDGREGCPISIILTTICAHKYNG
;
A
#
# COMPACT_ATOMS: atom_id res chain seq x y z
N MET A 1 -7.16 4.87 35.73
CA MET A 1 -6.52 4.94 34.39
C MET A 1 -6.83 6.30 33.77
N SER A 2 -5.81 7.13 33.49
CA SER A 2 -6.00 8.49 32.96
C SER A 2 -6.58 8.50 31.53
N LYS A 3 -7.14 9.64 31.09
CA LYS A 3 -7.67 9.80 29.71
C LYS A 3 -6.55 9.66 28.65
N GLU A 4 -5.35 10.14 28.94
CA GLU A 4 -4.17 10.04 28.07
C GLU A 4 -3.81 8.57 27.80
N ASN A 5 -3.78 7.74 28.84
CA ASN A 5 -3.54 6.30 28.72
C ASN A 5 -4.59 5.59 27.84
N LYS A 6 -5.82 6.11 27.72
CA LYS A 6 -6.84 5.55 26.83
C LYS A 6 -6.57 5.90 25.37
N LEU A 7 -6.19 7.15 25.10
CA LEU A 7 -5.91 7.61 23.74
C LEU A 7 -4.70 6.89 23.14
N GLU A 8 -3.63 6.74 23.92
CA GLU A 8 -2.42 6.02 23.49
C GLU A 8 -2.72 4.56 23.14
N ARG A 9 -3.55 3.88 23.94
CA ARG A 9 -3.99 2.51 23.66
C ARG A 9 -4.82 2.41 22.37
N VAL A 10 -5.71 3.37 22.14
CA VAL A 10 -6.49 3.41 20.90
C VAL A 10 -5.55 3.59 19.72
N ILE A 11 -4.64 4.56 19.77
CA ILE A 11 -3.66 4.84 18.71
C ILE A 11 -2.80 3.60 18.42
N ALA A 12 -2.26 2.95 19.45
CA ALA A 12 -1.47 1.73 19.29
C ALA A 12 -2.28 0.58 18.64
N SER A 13 -3.58 0.47 18.95
CA SER A 13 -4.45 -0.54 18.34
C SER A 13 -4.76 -0.31 16.85
N LEU A 14 -4.46 0.89 16.33
CA LEU A 14 -4.62 1.20 14.91
C LEU A 14 -3.44 0.72 14.08
N ASP A 15 -2.27 0.48 14.69
CA ASP A 15 -1.09 0.13 13.92
C ASP A 15 -1.14 -1.30 13.41
N ILE A 16 -0.60 -1.48 12.21
CA ILE A 16 -0.11 -2.78 11.79
C ILE A 16 1.00 -3.21 12.75
N SER A 17 0.94 -4.45 13.23
CA SER A 17 2.00 -4.96 14.10
C SER A 17 3.31 -5.13 13.31
N PRO A 18 4.49 -5.04 13.96
CA PRO A 18 5.76 -5.34 13.29
C PRO A 18 5.76 -6.72 12.60
N THR A 19 5.19 -7.73 13.25
CA THR A 19 5.05 -9.07 12.66
C THR A 19 4.17 -9.08 11.41
N ASP A 20 2.99 -8.45 11.45
CA ASP A 20 2.08 -8.41 10.28
C ASP A 20 2.72 -7.59 9.14
N PHE A 21 3.47 -6.54 9.47
CA PHE A 21 4.20 -5.76 8.47
C PHE A 21 5.30 -6.60 7.80
N GLU A 22 6.03 -7.42 8.56
CA GLU A 22 7.04 -8.31 7.99
C GLU A 22 6.43 -9.38 7.07
N ILE A 23 5.27 -9.90 7.44
CA ILE A 23 4.50 -10.82 6.57
C ILE A 23 4.10 -10.11 5.28
N ALA A 24 3.53 -8.90 5.38
CA ALA A 24 3.19 -8.08 4.22
C ALA A 24 4.42 -7.83 3.34
N ARG A 25 5.55 -7.48 3.97
CA ARG A 25 6.83 -7.22 3.31
C ARG A 25 7.31 -8.40 2.50
N ASN A 26 7.34 -9.58 3.12
CA ASN A 26 7.77 -10.79 2.42
C ASN A 26 6.86 -11.10 1.22
N ARG A 27 5.54 -10.92 1.36
CA ARG A 27 4.57 -11.16 0.29
C ARG A 27 4.72 -10.19 -0.88
N TYR A 28 4.69 -8.88 -0.62
CA TYR A 28 4.82 -7.91 -1.70
C TYR A 28 6.22 -7.95 -2.34
N THR A 29 7.28 -8.25 -1.58
CA THR A 29 8.63 -8.43 -2.14
C THR A 29 8.73 -9.68 -3.01
N ALA A 30 8.12 -10.80 -2.61
CA ALA A 30 8.08 -12.00 -3.45
C ALA A 30 7.37 -11.75 -4.79
N VAL A 31 6.25 -11.01 -4.76
CA VAL A 31 5.53 -10.63 -5.98
C VAL A 31 6.31 -9.60 -6.81
N SER A 32 6.99 -8.63 -6.17
CA SER A 32 7.91 -7.72 -6.87
C SER A 32 8.98 -8.49 -7.63
N ASN A 33 9.70 -9.38 -6.95
CA ASN A 33 10.78 -10.15 -7.57
C ASN A 33 10.26 -11.02 -8.72
N TRP A 34 9.07 -11.60 -8.58
CA TRP A 34 8.44 -12.37 -9.65
C TRP A 34 8.10 -11.51 -10.86
N LEU A 35 7.54 -10.31 -10.65
CA LEU A 35 7.22 -9.39 -11.73
C LEU A 35 8.49 -8.85 -12.40
N GLU A 36 9.53 -8.52 -11.64
CA GLU A 36 10.81 -8.02 -12.15
C GLU A 36 11.55 -9.05 -13.00
N GLY A 37 11.48 -10.33 -12.63
CA GLY A 37 12.05 -11.43 -13.41
C GLY A 37 11.17 -11.89 -14.59
N GLY A 38 10.13 -11.13 -14.95
CA GLY A 38 9.22 -11.46 -16.04
C GLY A 38 9.67 -10.92 -17.38
N GLU A 39 9.34 -11.64 -18.45
CA GLU A 39 9.42 -11.11 -19.82
C GLU A 39 8.04 -10.60 -20.24
N TYR A 40 8.01 -9.39 -20.79
CA TYR A 40 6.77 -8.72 -21.17
C TYR A 40 6.81 -8.35 -22.64
N VAL A 41 5.72 -8.58 -23.36
CA VAL A 41 5.61 -8.11 -24.75
C VAL A 41 5.61 -6.56 -24.80
N SER A 42 5.08 -5.94 -23.74
CA SER A 42 4.84 -4.50 -23.61
C SER A 42 6.09 -3.70 -23.23
N GLY A 43 7.21 -4.33 -22.89
CA GLY A 43 8.40 -3.59 -22.48
C GLY A 43 9.61 -4.47 -22.21
N TYR A 44 10.71 -3.84 -21.83
CA TYR A 44 12.00 -4.49 -21.58
C TYR A 44 12.54 -4.23 -20.19
N GLU A 45 11.91 -3.31 -19.44
CA GLU A 45 12.28 -2.98 -18.07
C GLU A 45 11.00 -2.82 -17.24
N THR A 46 11.09 -3.14 -15.96
CA THR A 46 10.00 -3.01 -15.00
C THR A 46 10.47 -2.29 -13.76
N ASP A 47 9.73 -1.27 -13.33
CA ASP A 47 9.89 -0.63 -12.03
C ASP A 47 8.69 -0.98 -11.15
N ILE A 48 8.97 -1.67 -10.04
CA ILE A 48 7.95 -2.16 -9.12
C ILE A 48 8.06 -1.42 -7.78
N TYR A 49 6.97 -0.75 -7.38
CA TYR A 49 6.99 0.01 -6.15
C TYR A 49 5.63 0.07 -5.47
N LEU A 50 5.64 0.20 -4.15
CA LEU A 50 4.41 0.42 -3.39
C LEU A 50 3.83 1.81 -3.64
N GLN A 51 2.51 1.90 -3.56
CA GLN A 51 1.75 3.14 -3.42
C GLN A 51 0.83 3.05 -2.20
N GLY A 52 -0.07 4.03 -2.08
CA GLY A 52 -1.11 3.99 -1.06
C GLY A 52 -0.58 3.99 0.38
N SER A 53 -1.37 3.39 1.27
CA SER A 53 -1.20 3.56 2.72
C SER A 53 0.06 2.90 3.28
N PHE A 54 0.50 1.79 2.70
CA PHE A 54 1.77 1.15 3.05
C PHE A 54 2.96 2.04 2.69
N ARG A 55 2.96 2.64 1.49
CA ARG A 55 4.07 3.49 1.04
C ARG A 55 4.26 4.71 1.95
N ILE A 56 3.14 5.36 2.34
CA ILE A 56 3.17 6.58 3.15
C ILE A 56 3.10 6.35 4.66
N GLY A 57 3.04 5.09 5.13
CA GLY A 57 3.03 4.75 6.56
C GLY A 57 1.73 5.12 7.29
N THR A 58 0.58 5.06 6.59
CA THR A 58 -0.76 5.34 7.16
C THR A 58 -1.69 4.14 7.10
N VAL A 59 -1.14 2.94 6.89
CA VAL A 59 -1.87 1.68 7.04
C VAL A 59 -2.48 1.62 8.45
N ILE A 60 -3.72 1.16 8.54
CA ILE A 60 -4.39 0.91 9.81
C ILE A 60 -4.82 -0.55 9.87
N ARG A 61 -4.79 -1.12 11.07
CA ARG A 61 -5.36 -2.43 11.33
C ARG A 61 -6.84 -2.41 10.92
N PRO A 62 -7.28 -3.39 10.12
CA PRO A 62 -8.67 -3.46 9.70
C PRO A 62 -9.64 -3.53 10.89
N TYR A 63 -10.83 -2.96 10.73
CA TYR A 63 -11.80 -2.81 11.81
C TYR A 63 -12.54 -4.13 12.08
N ARG A 64 -12.41 -4.65 13.31
CA ARG A 64 -12.78 -6.03 13.73
C ARG A 64 -14.25 -6.43 13.52
N ASN A 65 -15.18 -5.50 13.42
CA ASN A 65 -16.61 -5.82 13.25
C ASN A 65 -17.01 -6.06 11.80
N ARG A 66 -16.09 -5.85 10.86
CA ARG A 66 -16.21 -6.38 9.50
C ARG A 66 -15.48 -7.72 9.52
N GLN A 67 -16.23 -8.82 9.62
CA GLN A 67 -15.70 -10.15 9.29
C GLN A 67 -14.95 -9.99 7.95
N GLU A 68 -13.68 -10.39 7.90
CA GLU A 68 -12.82 -10.31 6.69
C GLU A 68 -12.34 -8.91 6.29
N ALA A 69 -12.01 -8.05 7.26
CA ALA A 69 -11.30 -6.83 6.92
C ALA A 69 -9.79 -7.14 6.73
N ASP A 70 -9.33 -7.08 5.49
CA ASP A 70 -7.95 -7.34 5.07
C ASP A 70 -7.10 -6.08 4.99
N TYR A 71 -5.78 -6.22 5.05
CA TYR A 71 -4.87 -5.12 4.75
C TYR A 71 -4.75 -4.92 3.23
N ASP A 72 -4.99 -3.69 2.77
CA ASP A 72 -4.77 -3.31 1.37
C ASP A 72 -3.30 -2.94 1.13
N ILE A 73 -2.61 -3.69 0.28
CA ILE A 73 -1.27 -3.40 -0.22
C ILE A 73 -1.39 -3.01 -1.69
N ASP A 74 -1.03 -1.77 -2.01
CA ASP A 74 -1.03 -1.29 -3.40
C ASP A 74 0.38 -1.34 -3.98
N GLN A 75 0.58 -2.10 -5.06
CA GLN A 75 1.84 -2.23 -5.78
C GLN A 75 1.66 -1.79 -7.23
N VAL A 76 2.50 -0.87 -7.68
CA VAL A 76 2.53 -0.42 -9.07
C VAL A 76 3.52 -1.29 -9.83
N CYS A 77 3.09 -1.83 -10.97
CA CYS A 77 3.92 -2.49 -11.95
C CYS A 77 4.06 -1.55 -13.15
N GLU A 78 5.17 -0.82 -13.20
CA GLU A 78 5.46 0.14 -14.27
C GLU A 78 6.34 -0.52 -15.33
N ILE A 79 5.75 -0.89 -16.46
CA ILE A 79 6.47 -1.49 -17.59
C ILE A 79 6.99 -0.37 -18.49
N ILE A 80 8.31 -0.33 -18.67
CA ILE A 80 9.02 0.63 -19.50
C ILE A 80 9.39 -0.05 -20.81
N GLY A 81 9.05 0.61 -21.92
CA GLY A 81 9.51 0.19 -23.23
C GLY A 81 8.52 0.50 -24.34
N ARG A 82 7.86 -0.55 -24.86
CA ARG A 82 7.17 -0.50 -26.15
C ARG A 82 5.81 0.17 -26.04
N GLU A 83 5.39 0.79 -27.15
CA GLU A 83 4.01 1.23 -27.29
C GLU A 83 3.06 0.04 -27.29
N THR A 84 2.00 0.13 -26.49
CA THR A 84 1.06 -0.96 -26.25
C THR A 84 -0.33 -0.40 -25.98
N SER A 85 -1.35 -1.22 -26.19
CA SER A 85 -2.71 -0.90 -25.79
C SER A 85 -2.89 -1.12 -24.28
N PRO A 86 -3.84 -0.44 -23.62
CA PRO A 86 -4.10 -0.66 -22.19
C PRO A 86 -4.55 -2.10 -21.90
N ARG A 87 -5.23 -2.75 -22.85
CA ARG A 87 -5.63 -4.17 -22.74
C ARG A 87 -4.41 -5.08 -22.76
N GLN A 88 -3.52 -4.87 -23.71
CA GLN A 88 -2.33 -5.70 -23.87
C GLN A 88 -1.43 -5.58 -22.63
N LEU A 89 -1.13 -4.37 -22.15
CA LEU A 89 -0.33 -4.19 -20.94
C LEU A 89 -1.00 -4.78 -19.69
N LYS A 90 -2.32 -4.62 -19.56
CA LYS A 90 -3.08 -5.24 -18.47
C LYS A 90 -2.89 -6.75 -18.47
N HIS A 91 -3.07 -7.39 -19.62
CA HIS A 91 -2.99 -8.83 -19.75
C HIS A 91 -1.55 -9.35 -19.64
N ASP A 92 -0.55 -8.62 -20.12
CA ASP A 92 0.87 -8.98 -19.96
C ASP A 92 1.23 -9.21 -18.48
N VAL A 93 0.82 -8.28 -17.61
CA VAL A 93 1.01 -8.42 -16.16
C VAL A 93 0.14 -9.53 -15.57
N GLY A 94 -1.10 -9.67 -16.03
CA GLY A 94 -2.03 -10.70 -15.55
C GLY A 94 -1.54 -12.12 -15.86
N GLU A 95 -1.13 -12.37 -17.11
CA GLU A 95 -0.58 -13.65 -17.53
C GLU A 95 0.75 -13.93 -16.82
N ARG A 96 1.59 -12.92 -16.59
CA ARG A 96 2.78 -13.10 -15.76
C ARG A 96 2.43 -13.59 -14.36
N LEU A 97 1.40 -13.04 -13.72
CA LEU A 97 0.94 -13.53 -12.41
C LEU A 97 0.41 -14.97 -12.51
N LYS A 98 -0.38 -15.30 -13.55
CA LYS A 98 -0.93 -16.65 -13.76
C LYS A 98 0.11 -17.72 -14.06
N ASN A 99 1.27 -17.34 -14.59
CA ASN A 99 2.40 -18.25 -14.83
C ASN A 99 3.08 -18.77 -13.54
N ASN A 100 2.63 -18.31 -12.37
CA ASN A 100 3.01 -18.87 -11.08
C ASN A 100 1.79 -19.54 -10.47
N ASP A 101 1.89 -20.85 -10.16
CA ASP A 101 0.75 -21.63 -9.67
C ASP A 101 0.14 -21.08 -8.37
N ASP A 102 0.98 -20.60 -7.45
CA ASP A 102 0.52 -20.02 -6.19
C ASP A 102 -0.21 -18.69 -6.42
N TYR A 103 0.36 -17.81 -7.25
CA TYR A 103 -0.28 -16.53 -7.56
C TYR A 103 -1.56 -16.73 -8.36
N ASN A 104 -1.59 -17.65 -9.32
CA ASN A 104 -2.78 -18.00 -10.07
C ASN A 104 -3.91 -18.48 -9.15
N ARG A 105 -3.58 -19.34 -8.18
CA ARG A 105 -4.54 -19.84 -7.19
C ARG A 105 -5.08 -18.74 -6.26
N MET A 106 -4.28 -17.71 -5.98
CA MET A 106 -4.67 -16.57 -5.13
C MET A 106 -5.29 -15.41 -5.92
N LEU A 107 -5.30 -15.47 -7.25
CA LEU A 107 -5.71 -14.37 -8.11
C LEU A 107 -7.24 -14.25 -8.09
N ASP A 108 -7.72 -13.05 -7.79
CA ASP A 108 -9.12 -12.68 -7.95
C ASP A 108 -9.47 -12.43 -9.42
N ASP A 109 -10.75 -12.26 -9.71
CA ASP A 109 -11.24 -11.81 -11.01
C ASP A 109 -10.57 -10.50 -11.45
N GLU A 110 -10.47 -10.31 -12.76
CA GLU A 110 -9.83 -9.13 -13.33
C GLU A 110 -10.52 -7.82 -12.89
N GLY A 111 -9.88 -7.13 -11.95
CA GLY A 111 -10.32 -5.85 -11.44
C GLY A 111 -10.24 -4.72 -12.48
N ARG A 112 -10.98 -3.64 -12.20
CA ARG A 112 -11.05 -2.45 -13.06
C ARG A 112 -9.69 -1.84 -13.40
N ARG A 113 -8.73 -1.86 -12.46
CA ARG A 113 -7.39 -1.26 -12.63
C ARG A 113 -6.28 -2.24 -12.27
N CYS A 114 -6.39 -2.88 -11.12
CA CYS A 114 -5.42 -3.86 -10.61
C CYS A 114 -5.78 -5.31 -10.97
N TRP A 115 -4.78 -6.17 -10.86
CA TRP A 115 -4.94 -7.59 -10.56
C TRP A 115 -4.74 -7.77 -9.06
N THR A 116 -5.59 -8.55 -8.39
CA THR A 116 -5.57 -8.65 -6.93
C THR A 116 -5.23 -10.06 -6.51
N LEU A 117 -4.21 -10.21 -5.65
CA LEU A 117 -3.90 -11.47 -5.00
C LEU A 117 -4.52 -11.46 -3.59
N ILE A 118 -5.36 -12.46 -3.31
CA ILE A 118 -6.04 -12.64 -2.02
C ILE A 118 -5.20 -13.58 -1.15
N TYR A 119 -4.53 -13.01 -0.15
CA TYR A 119 -3.86 -13.79 0.87
C TYR A 119 -4.81 -13.99 2.06
N ALA A 120 -5.29 -15.22 2.19
CA ALA A 120 -6.21 -15.60 3.26
C ALA A 120 -5.68 -15.23 4.67
N SER A 121 -6.65 -14.95 5.56
CA SER A 121 -6.40 -14.79 6.98
C SER A 121 -5.83 -16.08 7.58
N ALA A 122 -5.08 -15.94 8.68
CA ALA A 122 -4.63 -17.04 9.52
C ALA A 122 -5.18 -16.81 10.94
N GLU A 123 -5.26 -17.85 11.77
CA GLU A 123 -5.87 -17.76 13.10
C GLU A 123 -5.40 -16.50 13.88
N GLY A 124 -6.34 -15.60 14.17
CA GLY A 124 -6.10 -14.35 14.89
C GLY A 124 -5.46 -13.19 14.09
N ARG A 125 -5.23 -13.34 12.79
CA ARG A 125 -4.57 -12.35 11.92
C ARG A 125 -5.42 -11.99 10.69
N PRO A 126 -5.53 -10.70 10.34
CA PRO A 126 -6.17 -10.29 9.09
C PRO A 126 -5.50 -10.89 7.85
N GLY A 127 -6.26 -11.08 6.78
CA GLY A 127 -5.73 -11.36 5.46
C GLY A 127 -5.16 -10.10 4.81
N PHE A 128 -4.78 -10.23 3.54
CA PHE A 128 -4.23 -9.13 2.75
C PHE A 128 -4.73 -9.20 1.31
N HIS A 129 -5.10 -8.05 0.77
CA HIS A 129 -5.27 -7.87 -0.66
C HIS A 129 -4.01 -7.18 -1.20
N LEU A 130 -3.34 -7.83 -2.14
CA LEU A 130 -2.21 -7.24 -2.85
C LEU A 130 -2.66 -6.85 -4.26
N ASP A 131 -2.89 -5.56 -4.45
CA ASP A 131 -3.27 -4.98 -5.73
C ASP A 131 -2.03 -4.68 -6.56
N VAL A 132 -1.85 -5.41 -7.67
CA VAL A 132 -0.84 -5.13 -8.68
C VAL A 132 -1.48 -4.27 -9.78
N LEU A 133 -1.05 -3.01 -9.89
CA LEU A 133 -1.54 -2.02 -10.84
C LEU A 133 -0.66 -1.99 -12.10
N PRO A 134 -1.12 -2.52 -13.25
CA PRO A 134 -0.37 -2.43 -14.50
C PRO A 134 -0.37 -0.99 -15.01
N SER A 135 0.83 -0.49 -15.30
CA SER A 135 1.04 0.87 -15.77
C SER A 135 2.27 0.97 -16.68
N ARG A 136 2.42 2.13 -17.30
CA ARG A 136 3.61 2.52 -18.07
C ARG A 136 3.93 3.99 -17.81
N PRO A 137 5.18 4.44 -18.03
CA PRO A 137 5.50 5.87 -17.99
C PRO A 137 4.59 6.66 -18.93
N ALA A 138 4.07 7.81 -18.48
CA ALA A 138 3.37 8.73 -19.36
C ALA A 138 4.38 9.49 -20.24
N ASN A 139 5.55 9.77 -19.68
CA ASN A 139 6.75 10.22 -20.38
C ASN A 139 7.98 9.77 -19.57
N ASN A 140 9.16 9.72 -20.21
CA ASN A 140 10.39 9.25 -19.55
C ASN A 140 11.04 10.29 -18.61
N HIS A 141 10.44 11.48 -18.46
CA HIS A 141 11.03 12.61 -17.74
C HIS A 141 10.22 13.06 -16.53
N THR A 142 9.08 12.42 -16.24
CA THR A 142 8.25 12.78 -15.10
C THR A 142 7.83 11.56 -14.30
N THR A 143 7.24 11.82 -13.14
CA THR A 143 6.68 10.80 -12.26
C THR A 143 5.28 10.33 -12.67
N HIS A 144 4.72 10.89 -13.74
CA HIS A 144 3.38 10.54 -14.23
C HIS A 144 3.41 9.20 -14.96
N ILE A 145 2.36 8.42 -14.74
CA ILE A 145 2.15 7.12 -15.35
C ILE A 145 0.78 7.06 -16.02
N ASN A 146 0.68 6.26 -17.07
CA ASN A 146 -0.59 5.81 -17.62
C ASN A 146 -0.93 4.45 -17.01
N ILE A 147 -2.08 4.38 -16.34
CA ILE A 147 -2.61 3.16 -15.73
C ILE A 147 -3.69 2.56 -16.62
N THR A 148 -3.81 1.24 -16.58
CA THR A 148 -4.87 0.52 -17.29
C THR A 148 -6.22 0.72 -16.59
N HIS A 149 -7.30 0.82 -17.37
CA HIS A 149 -8.67 0.97 -16.87
C HIS A 149 -9.65 0.15 -17.73
N LYS A 150 -10.15 -0.95 -17.18
CA LYS A 150 -11.18 -1.80 -17.78
C LYS A 150 -12.57 -1.22 -17.52
N SER A 151 -13.40 -1.13 -18.55
CA SER A 151 -14.81 -0.78 -18.45
C SER A 151 -15.59 -1.79 -19.29
N GLN A 152 -16.21 -2.76 -18.61
CA GLN A 152 -16.82 -3.93 -19.24
C GLN A 152 -15.79 -4.66 -20.16
N VAL A 153 -15.96 -4.55 -21.47
CA VAL A 153 -15.08 -5.16 -22.48
C VAL A 153 -13.98 -4.22 -22.99
N ASN A 154 -14.10 -2.92 -22.70
CA ASN A 154 -13.20 -1.86 -23.19
C ASN A 154 -12.06 -1.57 -22.21
N TYR A 155 -10.92 -1.13 -22.75
CA TYR A 155 -9.74 -0.78 -21.97
C TYR A 155 -9.25 0.59 -22.38
N ASN A 156 -8.99 1.44 -21.39
CA ASN A 156 -8.56 2.82 -21.61
C ASN A 156 -7.35 3.16 -20.74
N TRP A 157 -6.54 4.10 -21.20
CA TRP A 157 -5.53 4.73 -20.35
C TRP A 157 -6.18 5.74 -19.41
N ARG A 158 -5.67 5.82 -18.17
CA ARG A 158 -5.93 6.92 -17.25
C ARG A 158 -4.61 7.44 -16.71
N SER A 159 -4.49 8.76 -16.55
CA SER A 159 -3.31 9.35 -15.93
C SER A 159 -3.32 9.18 -14.41
N SER A 160 -2.16 8.95 -13.82
CA SER A 160 -1.92 8.89 -12.39
C SER A 160 -0.51 9.38 -12.07
N ASN A 161 -0.23 9.71 -10.80
CA ASN A 161 1.10 10.13 -10.34
C ASN A 161 1.39 9.68 -8.90
N PRO A 162 1.54 8.36 -8.65
CA PRO A 162 1.77 7.83 -7.30
C PRO A 162 3.14 8.23 -6.72
N LYS A 163 4.18 8.29 -7.56
CA LYS A 163 5.53 8.76 -7.16
C LYS A 163 5.49 10.24 -6.73
N GLY A 164 4.83 11.10 -7.50
CA GLY A 164 4.64 12.52 -7.19
C GLY A 164 3.80 12.73 -5.93
N TYR A 165 2.70 12.01 -5.77
CA TYR A 165 1.89 12.07 -4.54
C TYR A 165 2.70 11.70 -3.30
N TYR A 166 3.52 10.65 -3.38
CA TYR A 166 4.44 10.28 -2.31
C TYR A 166 5.46 11.37 -1.98
N GLN A 167 6.09 11.97 -2.99
CA GLN A 167 7.05 13.06 -2.81
C GLN A 167 6.41 14.27 -2.14
N TRP A 168 5.23 14.68 -2.61
CA TRP A 168 4.44 15.75 -2.00
C TRP A 168 4.09 15.44 -0.53
N PHE A 169 3.60 14.22 -0.25
CA PHE A 169 3.26 13.82 1.10
C PHE A 169 4.49 13.84 2.01
N LYS A 170 5.64 13.36 1.52
CA LYS A 170 6.91 13.38 2.27
C LYS A 170 7.35 14.81 2.62
N GLN A 171 7.14 15.78 1.73
CA GLN A 171 7.42 17.20 2.02
C GLN A 171 6.51 17.75 3.12
N LYS A 172 5.22 17.37 3.11
CA LYS A 172 4.27 17.73 4.18
C LYS A 172 4.56 17.03 5.50
N ASN A 173 5.09 15.80 5.43
CA ASN A 173 5.40 14.96 6.58
C ASN A 173 6.89 15.00 6.92
N ALA A 174 7.44 16.20 7.11
CA ALA A 174 8.84 16.35 7.51
C ALA A 174 9.05 15.95 8.97
N TYR A 175 10.13 15.21 9.25
CA TYR A 175 10.54 14.83 10.60
C TYR A 175 12.07 14.75 10.67
N SER A 176 12.63 14.97 11.87
CA SER A 176 14.08 14.93 12.07
C SER A 176 14.64 13.51 12.07
N SER A 177 15.93 13.37 11.76
CA SER A 177 16.64 12.08 11.89
C SER A 177 16.58 11.56 13.34
N GLN A 178 16.71 12.46 14.32
CA GLN A 178 16.58 12.14 15.75
C GLN A 178 15.22 11.51 16.08
N PHE A 179 14.13 12.07 15.53
CA PHE A 179 12.78 11.51 15.71
C PHE A 179 12.68 10.11 15.10
N LEU A 180 13.21 9.92 13.88
CA LEU A 180 13.20 8.61 13.23
C LEU A 180 13.99 7.57 14.04
N GLU A 181 15.19 7.92 14.48
CA GLU A 181 16.08 7.02 15.22
C GLU A 181 15.49 6.64 16.57
N SER A 182 14.96 7.60 17.33
CA SER A 182 14.30 7.32 18.62
C SER A 182 13.11 6.36 18.48
N GLN A 183 12.25 6.56 17.48
CA GLN A 183 11.12 5.66 17.20
C GLN A 183 11.59 4.26 16.76
N ARG A 184 12.57 4.18 15.84
CA ARG A 184 13.13 2.90 15.39
C ARG A 184 13.78 2.14 16.54
N LYS A 185 14.49 2.82 17.44
CA LYS A 185 15.07 2.22 18.64
C LYS A 185 14.00 1.61 19.53
N SER A 186 12.90 2.34 19.81
CA SER A 186 11.80 1.82 20.63
C SER A 186 11.14 0.58 20.01
N ILE A 187 10.92 0.59 18.69
CA ILE A 187 10.38 -0.56 17.95
C ILE A 187 11.36 -1.74 17.99
N TYR A 188 12.64 -1.50 17.73
CA TYR A 188 13.70 -2.53 17.78
C TYR A 188 13.76 -3.20 19.16
N GLU A 189 13.86 -2.41 20.23
CA GLU A 189 13.97 -2.94 21.60
C GLU A 189 12.79 -3.84 21.97
N SER A 190 11.58 -3.49 21.52
CA SER A 190 10.37 -4.27 21.76
C SER A 190 10.22 -5.48 20.82
N ASN A 191 11.04 -5.59 19.77
CA ASN A 191 10.91 -6.58 18.69
C ASN A 191 12.27 -7.20 18.27
N LYS A 192 13.20 -7.37 19.21
CA LYS A 192 14.54 -7.97 18.94
C LYS A 192 14.50 -9.36 18.32
N HIS A 193 13.40 -10.08 18.50
CA HIS A 193 13.19 -11.39 17.86
C HIS A 193 12.89 -11.30 16.35
N LEU A 194 12.48 -10.12 15.85
CA LEU A 194 12.19 -9.88 14.43
C LEU A 194 13.34 -9.20 13.68
N TYR A 195 14.12 -8.36 14.37
CA TYR A 195 15.11 -7.48 13.76
C TYR A 195 16.50 -7.79 14.33
N LYS A 196 17.51 -7.96 13.46
CA LYS A 196 18.90 -8.26 13.90
C LYS A 196 19.61 -6.98 14.37
N ALA A 197 19.28 -5.86 13.77
CA ALA A 197 19.77 -4.54 14.12
C ALA A 197 18.65 -3.48 14.07
N MET A 198 18.87 -2.34 14.72
CA MET A 198 17.98 -1.19 14.63
C MET A 198 17.76 -0.75 13.18
N ASP A 199 18.78 -0.89 12.33
CA ASP A 199 18.71 -0.52 10.92
C ASP A 199 17.86 -1.44 10.06
N ASP A 200 17.47 -2.61 10.56
CA ASP A 200 16.54 -3.50 9.88
C ASP A 200 15.07 -3.04 10.05
N VAL A 201 14.79 -2.20 11.07
CA VAL A 201 13.42 -1.74 11.36
C VAL A 201 12.92 -0.86 10.20
N PRO A 202 11.84 -1.26 9.52
CA PRO A 202 11.30 -0.48 8.40
C PRO A 202 10.88 0.92 8.82
N LYS A 203 11.32 1.95 8.09
CA LYS A 203 10.89 3.35 8.31
C LYS A 203 9.36 3.51 8.23
N ARG A 204 8.68 2.64 7.47
CA ARG A 204 7.22 2.58 7.34
C ARG A 204 6.49 2.12 8.59
N LEU A 205 7.18 1.70 9.66
CA LEU A 205 6.59 1.43 10.99
C LEU A 205 6.62 2.65 11.92
N VAL A 206 7.44 3.67 11.62
CA VAL A 206 7.46 4.92 12.38
C VAL A 206 6.20 5.75 12.06
N ARG A 207 5.72 6.49 13.07
CA ARG A 207 4.48 7.28 12.97
C ARG A 207 4.69 8.70 13.45
N THR A 208 4.67 9.65 12.53
CA THR A 208 4.65 11.09 12.84
C THR A 208 3.27 11.56 13.32
N PRO A 209 3.15 12.76 13.92
CA PRO A 209 1.86 13.35 14.28
C PRO A 209 0.86 13.46 13.11
N LEU A 210 1.34 13.78 11.90
CA LEU A 210 0.50 13.79 10.70
C LEU A 210 -0.01 12.38 10.36
N GLN A 211 0.86 11.37 10.34
CA GLN A 211 0.45 9.99 10.08
C GLN A 211 -0.56 9.50 11.14
N ARG A 212 -0.35 9.84 12.42
CA ARG A 212 -1.29 9.52 13.50
C ARG A 212 -2.66 10.17 13.29
N SER A 213 -2.68 11.45 12.94
CA SER A 213 -3.92 12.17 12.62
C SER A 213 -4.67 11.49 11.48
N ILE A 214 -3.96 11.10 10.42
CA ILE A 214 -4.56 10.39 9.28
C ILE A 214 -5.11 9.02 9.69
N GLN A 215 -4.36 8.23 10.47
CA GLN A 215 -4.82 6.93 10.96
C GLN A 215 -6.09 7.06 11.82
N LEU A 216 -6.16 8.07 12.69
CA LEU A 216 -7.35 8.37 13.49
C LEU A 216 -8.54 8.74 12.61
N MET A 217 -8.34 9.59 11.60
CA MET A 217 -9.40 9.98 10.65
C MET A 217 -9.88 8.79 9.81
N LYS A 218 -8.98 7.91 9.37
CA LYS A 218 -9.34 6.67 8.67
C LYS A 218 -10.16 5.75 9.58
N ARG A 219 -9.74 5.56 10.84
CA ARG A 219 -10.52 4.74 11.79
C ARG A 219 -11.88 5.36 12.10
N HIS A 220 -11.95 6.67 12.30
CA HIS A 220 -13.21 7.37 12.49
C HIS A 220 -14.15 7.13 11.31
N ARG A 221 -13.63 7.24 10.08
CA ARG A 221 -14.35 6.93 8.85
C ARG A 221 -14.85 5.48 8.84
N ASP A 222 -14.00 4.51 9.13
CA ASP A 222 -14.38 3.08 9.13
C ASP A 222 -15.51 2.79 10.11
N VAL A 223 -15.47 3.38 11.31
CA VAL A 223 -16.50 3.22 12.35
C VAL A 223 -17.79 3.95 11.97
N TYR A 224 -17.68 5.20 11.51
CA TYR A 224 -18.85 6.02 11.19
C TYR A 224 -19.63 5.48 9.98
N PHE A 225 -18.91 4.96 8.97
CA PHE A 225 -19.50 4.39 7.76
C PHE A 225 -19.69 2.88 7.83
N ASP A 226 -19.62 2.28 9.03
CA ASP A 226 -19.92 0.86 9.17
C ASP A 226 -21.40 0.58 8.86
N GLY A 227 -21.65 -0.26 7.85
CA GLY A 227 -22.99 -0.49 7.31
C GLY A 227 -23.62 0.69 6.56
N ARG A 228 -22.85 1.72 6.18
CA ARG A 228 -23.36 2.91 5.46
C ARG A 228 -22.73 3.10 4.10
N GLU A 229 -23.52 3.61 3.16
CA GLU A 229 -23.05 4.00 1.82
C GLU A 229 -22.34 5.38 1.84
N GLY A 230 -21.71 5.75 0.72
CA GLY A 230 -21.07 7.06 0.56
C GLY A 230 -19.76 7.23 1.35
N CYS A 231 -19.18 6.12 1.81
CA CYS A 231 -17.93 6.07 2.55
C CYS A 231 -16.77 6.73 1.75
N PRO A 232 -16.18 7.85 2.23
CA PRO A 232 -15.14 8.55 1.49
C PRO A 232 -13.87 7.70 1.41
N ILE A 233 -13.19 7.75 0.26
CA ILE A 233 -11.96 7.00 0.02
C ILE A 233 -10.78 7.59 0.81
N SER A 234 -9.85 6.73 1.23
CA SER A 234 -8.72 7.10 2.10
C SER A 234 -7.86 8.24 1.56
N ILE A 235 -7.68 8.34 0.23
CA ILE A 235 -6.86 9.39 -0.39
C ILE A 235 -7.45 10.79 -0.17
N ILE A 236 -8.78 10.96 -0.10
CA ILE A 236 -9.41 12.26 0.17
C ILE A 236 -9.06 12.71 1.60
N LEU A 237 -9.26 11.82 2.58
CA LEU A 237 -8.93 12.10 3.99
C LEU A 237 -7.45 12.41 4.17
N THR A 238 -6.59 11.58 3.59
CA THR A 238 -5.13 11.73 3.66
C THR A 238 -4.70 13.09 3.10
N THR A 239 -5.27 13.47 1.96
CA THR A 239 -4.93 14.71 1.27
C THR A 239 -5.39 15.93 2.07
N ILE A 240 -6.62 15.93 2.59
CA ILE A 240 -7.14 17.03 3.42
C ILE A 240 -6.31 17.19 4.69
N CYS A 241 -6.02 16.10 5.40
CA CYS A 241 -5.18 16.13 6.60
C CYS A 241 -3.80 16.71 6.31
N ALA A 242 -3.12 16.24 5.26
CA ALA A 242 -1.79 16.72 4.90
C ALA A 242 -1.79 18.19 4.42
N HIS A 243 -2.86 18.67 3.79
CA HIS A 243 -2.99 20.09 3.44
C HIS A 243 -3.16 21.01 4.65
N LYS A 244 -3.87 20.54 5.68
CA LYS A 244 -4.16 21.31 6.90
C LYS A 244 -3.08 21.19 7.97
N TYR A 245 -2.11 20.29 7.78
CA TYR A 245 -1.03 20.07 8.73
C TYR A 245 0.04 21.16 8.64
N ASN A 246 0.32 21.80 9.77
CA ASN A 246 1.25 22.94 9.88
C ASN A 246 2.49 22.65 10.75
N GLY A 247 2.73 21.39 11.14
CA GLY A 247 3.80 20.98 12.06
C GLY A 247 3.29 20.75 13.47
#